data_AF-A0A382V8B8-F1
#
_entry.id   AF-A0A382V8B8-F1
#
_cell.length_a   1.000
_cell.length_b   1.000
_cell.length_c   1.000
_cell.angle_alpha   90.00
_cell.angle_beta   90.00
_cell.angle_gamma   90.00
#
_symmetry.space_group_name_H-M   'P 1'
#
loop_
_entity.id
_entity.type
_entity.pdbx_description
1 polymer ?
#
loop_
_entity_poly.entity_id
_entity_poly.type
_entity_poly.pdbx_seq_one_letter_code
_entity_poly.pdbx_strand_id
1 'polypeptide(L)'
;MIMIAWSLSLHNKRLKSRGFNQSLLLAHHLLRNLKRHSSLLKPRLLRRVRATTPQTELPYPERLKNPDDAFAVKESLPKGEVLLVDDVMTTGS
;
A
#
# COMPACT_ATOMS: atom_id res chain seq x y z
N MET A 1 2.02 16.15 3.58
CA MET A 1 2.61 14.80 3.58
C MET A 1 1.84 13.87 4.52
N ILE A 2 1.00 13.01 3.96
CA ILE A 2 0.31 11.92 4.64
C ILE A 2 0.83 10.60 4.10
N MET A 3 0.94 9.59 4.96
CA MET A 3 1.52 8.31 4.57
C MET A 3 0.48 7.22 4.57
N ILE A 4 0.40 6.52 3.45
CA ILE A 4 -0.45 5.36 3.28
C ILE A 4 0.48 4.15 3.27
N ALA A 5 0.41 3.35 4.33
CA ALA A 5 1.04 2.05 4.34
C ALA A 5 0.18 1.08 3.53
N TRP A 6 0.70 0.70 2.37
CA TRP A 6 0.07 -0.20 1.44
C TRP A 6 0.75 -1.56 1.53
N SER A 7 -0.02 -2.61 1.78
CA SER A 7 0.48 -3.97 1.60
C SER A 7 -0.11 -4.50 0.30
N LEU A 8 0.74 -4.79 -0.69
CA LEU A 8 0.33 -5.42 -1.96
C LEU A 8 -0.40 -6.77 -1.77
N SER A 9 -0.40 -7.32 -0.56
CA SER A 9 -1.04 -8.57 -0.17
C SER A 9 -2.21 -8.40 0.79
N LEU A 10 -3.19 -7.55 0.47
CA LEU A 10 -4.46 -7.47 1.22
C LEU A 10 -5.42 -8.64 0.92
N HIS A 11 -4.91 -9.88 0.95
CA HIS A 11 -5.79 -10.99 1.32
C HIS A 11 -5.58 -11.21 2.82
N ASN A 12 -6.65 -11.09 3.62
CA ASN A 12 -6.62 -11.32 5.07
C ASN A 12 -5.91 -12.64 5.44
N LYS A 13 -5.94 -13.64 4.54
CA LYS A 13 -5.21 -14.90 4.68
C LYS A 13 -3.68 -14.72 4.73
N ARG A 14 -3.10 -13.89 3.85
CA ARG A 14 -1.65 -13.60 3.81
C ARG A 14 -1.20 -12.74 4.99
N LEU A 15 -2.02 -11.79 5.43
CA LEU A 15 -1.72 -11.01 6.63
C LEU A 15 -1.72 -11.92 7.87
N LYS A 16 -2.71 -12.81 7.99
CA LYS A 16 -2.78 -13.80 9.08
C LYS A 16 -1.61 -14.77 9.07
N SER A 17 -1.16 -15.24 7.90
CA SER A 17 -0.01 -16.16 7.81
C SER A 17 1.33 -15.49 8.12
N ARG A 18 1.49 -14.20 7.78
CA ARG A 18 2.72 -13.44 8.07
C ARG A 18 2.76 -12.86 9.49
N GLY A 19 1.62 -12.74 10.17
CA GLY A 19 1.51 -12.23 11.55
C GLY A 19 1.63 -10.71 11.70
N PHE A 20 2.18 -10.00 10.72
CA PHE A 20 2.32 -8.54 10.74
C PHE A 20 2.29 -7.91 9.33
N ASN A 21 2.07 -6.59 9.26
CA ASN A 21 2.13 -5.79 8.03
C ASN A 21 3.48 -5.08 7.95
N GLN A 22 4.36 -5.55 7.05
CA GLN A 22 5.71 -5.03 6.85
C GLN A 22 5.69 -3.53 6.48
N SER A 23 4.85 -3.15 5.50
CA SER A 23 4.73 -1.76 5.03
C SER A 23 4.26 -0.82 6.13
N LEU A 24 3.37 -1.28 7.01
CA LEU A 24 2.94 -0.53 8.19
C LEU A 24 4.09 -0.29 9.17
N LEU A 25 4.91 -1.33 9.40
CA LEU A 25 6.08 -1.23 10.28
C LEU A 25 7.09 -0.22 9.71
N LEU A 26 7.40 -0.32 8.41
CA LEU A 26 8.28 0.60 7.70
C LEU A 26 7.78 2.05 7.79
N ALA A 27 6.49 2.28 7.50
CA ALA A 27 5.87 3.59 7.59
C ALA A 27 5.93 4.16 9.02
N HIS A 28 5.70 3.32 10.03
CA HIS A 28 5.80 3.74 11.43
C HIS A 28 7.23 4.18 11.79
N HIS A 29 8.24 3.40 11.42
CA HIS A 29 9.64 3.76 11.64
C HIS A 29 10.04 5.02 10.87
N LEU A 30 9.57 5.20 9.64
CA LEU A 30 9.81 6.40 8.85
C LEU A 30 9.30 7.67 9.56
N LEU A 31 8.06 7.66 10.07
CA LEU A 31 7.53 8.82 10.82
C LEU A 31 8.36 9.12 12.06
N ARG A 32 8.77 8.08 12.80
CA ARG A 32 9.59 8.25 14.00
C ARG A 32 10.93 8.90 13.68
N ASN A 33 11.62 8.44 12.63
CA ASN A 33 12.90 9.01 12.20
C ASN A 33 12.75 10.46 11.71
N LEU A 34 11.62 10.78 11.06
CA LEU A 34 11.29 12.14 10.62
C LEU A 34 10.76 13.04 11.76
N LYS A 35 10.66 12.54 13.00
CA LYS A 35 10.05 13.23 14.16
C LYS A 35 8.63 13.73 13.86
N ARG A 36 7.85 12.95 13.11
CA ARG A 36 6.47 13.26 12.72
C ARG A 36 5.46 12.42 13.49
N HIS A 37 4.24 12.93 13.60
CA HIS A 37 3.18 12.28 14.36
C HIS A 37 2.61 11.06 13.62
N SER A 38 2.34 9.98 14.36
CA SER A 38 1.67 8.77 13.87
C SER A 38 0.27 9.00 13.29
N SER A 39 -0.35 10.16 13.54
CA SER A 39 -1.68 10.52 13.02
C SER A 39 -1.67 10.73 11.50
N LEU A 40 -0.48 10.96 10.93
CA LEU A 40 -0.23 11.04 9.49
C LEU A 40 -0.27 9.66 8.81
N LEU A 41 -0.25 8.56 9.56
CA LEU A 41 -0.30 7.21 9.04
C LEU A 41 -1.76 6.76 8.85
N LYS A 42 -2.16 6.47 7.61
CA LYS A 42 -3.53 6.08 7.25
C LYS A 42 -3.57 4.70 6.59
N PRO A 43 -3.39 3.60 7.37
CA PRO A 43 -3.21 2.25 6.81
C PRO A 43 -4.50 1.59 6.28
N ARG A 44 -5.65 2.23 6.48
CA ARG A 44 -6.97 1.73 6.01
C ARG A 44 -7.60 2.64 4.96
N LEU A 45 -6.88 3.66 4.51
CA LEU A 45 -7.38 4.68 3.59
C LEU A 45 -7.62 4.13 2.18
N LEU A 46 -6.70 3.28 1.69
CA LEU A 46 -6.89 2.54 0.46
C LEU A 46 -7.57 1.20 0.73
N ARG A 47 -8.50 0.82 -0.14
CA ARG A 47 -9.11 -0.51 -0.18
C ARG A 47 -9.01 -1.08 -1.60
N ARG A 48 -8.87 -2.39 -1.69
CA ARG A 48 -9.03 -3.12 -2.95
C ARG A 48 -10.52 -3.24 -3.27
N VAL A 49 -10.90 -2.87 -4.49
CA VAL A 49 -12.28 -2.94 -5.01
C VAL A 49 -12.44 -3.95 -6.14
N ARG A 50 -11.33 -4.36 -6.78
CA ARG A 50 -11.29 -5.39 -7.82
C ARG A 50 -10.20 -6.41 -7.50
N ALA A 51 -10.43 -7.68 -7.78
CA ALA A 51 -9.38 -8.69 -7.73
C ALA A 51 -8.37 -8.44 -8.88
N THR A 52 -7.08 -8.55 -8.59
CA THR A 52 -5.99 -8.46 -9.58
C THR A 52 -5.27 -9.79 -9.63
N THR A 53 -4.79 -10.18 -10.80
CA THR A 53 -3.87 -11.31 -10.96
C THR A 53 -2.55 -10.97 -10.26
N PRO A 54 -1.86 -11.93 -9.61
CA PRO A 54 -0.52 -11.70 -9.07
C PRO A 54 0.43 -11.15 -10.14
N GLN A 55 1.18 -10.10 -9.80
CA GLN A 55 2.13 -9.45 -10.73
C GLN A 55 3.19 -10.42 -11.28
N THR A 56 3.54 -11.47 -10.53
CA THR A 56 4.49 -12.51 -10.93
C THR A 56 3.97 -13.43 -12.03
N GLU A 57 2.65 -13.45 -12.27
CA GLU A 57 2.00 -14.28 -13.27
C GLU A 57 1.72 -13.50 -14.57
N LEU A 58 2.07 -12.21 -14.62
CA LEU A 58 1.75 -11.32 -15.74
C LEU A 58 3.00 -10.92 -16.54
N PRO A 59 2.90 -10.83 -17.87
CA PRO A 59 3.93 -10.23 -18.70
C PRO A 59 4.04 -8.72 -18.43
N TYR A 60 5.21 -8.13 -18.74
CA TYR A 60 5.52 -6.72 -18.42
C TYR A 60 4.41 -5.71 -18.81
N PRO A 61 3.83 -5.72 -20.02
CA PRO A 61 2.81 -4.74 -20.40
C PRO A 61 1.52 -4.84 -19.58
N GLU A 62 1.19 -6.04 -19.10
CA GLU A 62 0.01 -6.27 -18.27
C GLU A 62 0.26 -5.89 -16.81
N ARG A 63 1.51 -5.97 -16.34
CA ARG A 63 1.87 -5.54 -14.98
C ARG A 63 1.54 -4.07 -14.72
N LEU A 64 1.65 -3.23 -15.75
CA LEU A 64 1.33 -1.80 -15.72
C LEU A 64 -0.17 -1.53 -15.57
N LYS A 65 -1.02 -2.30 -16.27
CA LYS A 65 -2.47 -2.10 -16.30
C LYS A 65 -3.22 -2.84 -15.20
N ASN A 66 -2.61 -3.90 -14.68
CA ASN A 66 -3.23 -4.76 -13.67
C ASN A 66 -3.69 -4.02 -12.39
N PRO A 67 -3.02 -2.95 -11.92
CA PRO A 67 -3.51 -2.13 -10.81
C PRO A 67 -4.67 -1.17 -11.16
N ASP A 68 -4.93 -0.91 -12.44
CA ASP A 68 -5.92 0.09 -12.86
C ASP A 68 -7.30 -0.24 -12.31
N ASP A 69 -7.94 0.75 -11.70
CA ASP A 69 -9.25 0.64 -11.03
C ASP A 69 -9.33 -0.47 -9.97
N ALA A 70 -8.21 -1.03 -9.52
CA ALA A 70 -8.19 -2.08 -8.51
C ALA A 70 -8.36 -1.54 -7.09
N PHE A 71 -8.11 -0.25 -6.89
CA PHE A 71 -8.07 0.38 -5.59
C PHE A 71 -8.91 1.65 -5.54
N ALA A 72 -9.55 1.86 -4.40
CA ALA A 72 -10.30 3.07 -4.12
C ALA A 72 -9.96 3.60 -2.73
N VAL A 73 -10.12 4.91 -2.57
CA VAL A 73 -9.99 5.58 -1.28
C VAL A 73 -11.32 5.46 -0.53
N LYS A 74 -11.29 5.11 0.76
CA LYS A 74 -12.51 4.95 1.58
C LYS A 74 -13.17 6.27 1.97
N GLU A 75 -12.38 7.33 2.08
CA GLU A 75 -12.78 8.68 2.50
C GLU A 75 -12.12 9.69 1.56
N SER A 76 -12.31 10.99 1.79
CA SER A 76 -11.63 12.01 1.00
C SER A 76 -10.11 11.91 1.15
N LEU A 77 -9.38 11.97 0.04
CA LEU A 77 -7.93 12.17 0.13
C LEU A 77 -7.66 13.51 0.82
N PRO A 78 -6.80 13.51 1.84
CA PRO A 78 -6.42 14.74 2.49
C PRO A 78 -5.60 15.60 1.52
N LYS A 79 -5.76 16.93 1.62
CA LYS A 79 -5.06 17.87 0.75
C LYS A 79 -3.55 17.82 1.00
N GLY A 80 -2.77 17.93 -0.08
CA GLY A 80 -1.32 17.98 -0.08
C GLY A 80 -0.65 16.67 -0.50
N GLU A 81 0.63 16.54 -0.19
CA GLU A 81 1.45 15.41 -0.61
C GLU A 81 1.05 14.11 0.10
N VAL A 82 0.99 13.02 -0.66
CA VAL A 82 0.73 11.66 -0.18
C VAL A 82 1.94 10.78 -0.52
N LEU A 83 2.44 10.05 0.47
CA LEU A 83 3.49 9.05 0.32
C LEU A 83 2.88 7.65 0.45
N LEU A 84 3.00 6.84 -0.60
CA LEU A 84 2.66 5.42 -0.56
C LEU A 84 3.90 4.63 -0.11
N VAL A 85 3.74 3.76 0.89
CA VAL A 85 4.82 2.92 1.42
C VAL A 85 4.44 1.46 1.21
N ASP A 86 5.32 0.69 0.58
CA ASP A 86 5.12 -0.72 0.27
C ASP A 86 6.36 -1.56 0.62
N ASP A 87 6.17 -2.84 0.94
CA ASP A 87 7.25 -3.76 1.32
C ASP A 87 7.85 -4.47 0.11
N VAL A 88 7.13 -4.51 -1.01
CA VAL A 88 7.59 -5.11 -2.25
C VAL A 88 7.83 -4.03 -3.30
N MET A 89 9.10 -3.83 -3.63
CA MET A 89 9.50 -3.11 -4.83
C MET A 89 9.63 -4.12 -5.96
N THR A 90 8.73 -4.06 -6.94
CA THR A 90 9.03 -4.65 -8.26
C THR A 90 9.94 -3.70 -9.02
N THR A 91 10.49 -4.10 -10.16
CA THR A 91 11.41 -3.32 -11.03
C THR A 91 10.82 -2.01 -11.60
N GLY A 92 9.89 -1.36 -10.90
CA GLY A 92 8.79 -0.64 -11.51
C GLY A 92 7.82 -1.66 -12.11
N SER A 93 6.53 -1.37 -11.98
CA SER A 93 5.66 -1.65 -13.13
C SER A 93 6.18 -0.81 -14.28
#